data_AF-A0A7Y3XR32-F1
#
_entry.id   AF-A0A7Y3XR32-F1
#
_cell.length_a   1.000
_cell.length_b   1.000
_cell.length_c   1.000
_cell.angle_alpha   90.00
_cell.angle_beta   90.00
_cell.angle_gamma   90.00
#
_symmetry.space_group_name_H-M   'P 1'
#
loop_
_entity.id
_entity.type
_entity.pdbx_description
1 polymer ?
#
loop_
_entity_poly.entity_id
_entity_poly.type
_entity_poly.pdbx_seq_one_letter_code
_entity_poly.pdbx_strand_id
1 'polypeptide(L)' 'MASVTVRIACRHKWWLKYYLAGVLVMARLTGREPCPERFSYWVGRGIKIEVHPE' A
#
# COMPACT_ATOMS: atom_id res chain seq x y z
N MET A 1 22.63 -24.61 3.67
CA MET A 1 21.76 -23.48 3.30
C MET A 1 21.54 -22.64 4.53
N ALA A 2 22.16 -21.46 4.60
CA ALA A 2 21.93 -20.53 5.71
C ALA A 2 20.54 -19.90 5.54
N SER A 3 19.68 -19.99 6.56
CA SER A 3 18.40 -19.29 6.58
C SER A 3 18.61 -17.90 7.17
N VAL A 4 18.34 -16.87 6.37
CA VAL A 4 18.37 -15.47 6.84
C VAL A 4 16.94 -15.09 7.20
N THR A 5 16.67 -14.91 8.49
CA THR A 5 15.37 -14.45 8.99
C THR A 5 15.33 -12.93 8.89
N VAL A 6 14.36 -12.40 8.14
CA VAL A 6 14.21 -10.96 7.95
C VAL A 6 12.83 -10.55 8.45
N ARG A 7 12.79 -9.57 9.37
CA ARG A 7 11.54 -9.01 9.86
C ARG A 7 11.12 -7.84 8.97
N ILE A 8 10.02 -8.03 8.25
CA ILE A 8 9.40 -6.99 7.42
C ILE A 8 8.32 -6.29 8.26
N ALA A 9 8.61 -5.08 8.71
CA ALA A 9 7.64 -4.23 9.38
C ALA A 9 6.99 -3.29 8.35
N CYS A 10 5.73 -3.55 7.99
CA CYS A 10 4.95 -2.68 7.13
C CYS A 10 4.19 -1.64 7.97
N ARG A 11 4.69 -0.40 8.01
CA ARG A 11 3.96 0.74 8.61
C ARG A 11 3.17 1.46 7.52
N HIS A 12 1.84 1.38 7.57
CA HIS A 12 0.98 2.19 6.71
C HIS A 12 0.63 3.53 7.38
N LYS A 13 0.56 4.61 6.58
CA LYS A 13 0.05 5.91 7.04
C LYS A 13 -1.46 5.85 7.21
N TRP A 14 -1.98 6.50 8.26
CA TRP A 14 -3.41 6.55 8.57
C TRP A 14 -4.25 7.13 7.41
N TRP A 15 -3.73 8.10 6.65
CA TRP A 15 -4.43 8.67 5.49
C TRP A 15 -4.68 7.63 4.40
N LEU A 16 -3.79 6.63 4.26
CA LEU A 16 -3.81 5.70 3.13
C LEU A 16 -5.09 4.88 3.15
N LYS A 17 -5.57 4.51 4.34
CA LYS A 17 -6.84 3.78 4.51
C LYS A 17 -8.02 4.57 3.94
N TYR A 18 -8.12 5.86 4.27
CA TYR A 18 -9.20 6.72 3.79
C TYR A 18 -9.08 7.00 2.28
N TYR A 19 -7.86 7.20 1.78
CA TYR A 19 -7.62 7.35 0.34
C TYR A 19 -8.07 6.11 -0.45
N LEU A 20 -7.66 4.91 -0.02
CA LEU A 20 -8.03 3.65 -0.64
C LEU A 20 -9.54 3.41 -0.60
N ALA A 21 -10.20 3.75 0.52
CA ALA A 21 -11.65 3.67 0.64
C ALA A 21 -12.35 4.61 -0.37
N GLY A 22 -11.87 5.85 -0.50
CA GLY A 22 -12.40 6.80 -1.48
C GLY A 22 -12.20 6.35 -2.93
N VAL A 23 -11.02 5.82 -3.27
CA VAL A 23 -10.74 5.25 -4.59
C VAL A 23 -11.66 4.06 -4.88
N LEU A 24 -11.87 3.16 -3.91
CA LEU A 24 -12.77 2.02 -4.06
C LEU A 24 -14.23 2.46 -4.27
N VAL A 25 -14.70 3.44 -3.48
CA VAL A 25 -16.05 4.00 -3.63
C VAL A 25 -16.22 4.63 -5.01
N MET A 26 -15.24 5.42 -5.47
CA MET A 26 -15.28 6.01 -6.80
C MET A 26 -15.24 4.98 -7.92
N ALA A 27 -14.43 3.92 -7.77
CA ALA A 27 -14.39 2.81 -8.73
C ALA A 27 -15.75 2.09 -8.81
N ARG A 28 -16.38 1.84 -7.66
CA ARG A 28 -17.73 1.26 -7.56
C ARG A 28 -18.80 2.16 -8.19
N LEU A 29 -18.76 3.46 -7.92
CA LEU A 29 -19.74 4.42 -8.44
C LEU A 29 -19.61 4.65 -9.94
N THR A 30 -18.37 4.72 -10.44
CA THR A 30 -18.10 5.02 -11.85
C THR A 30 -18.08 3.75 -12.72
N GLY A 31 -18.00 2.57 -12.10
CA GLY A 31 -17.80 1.29 -12.79
C GLY A 31 -16.46 1.19 -13.53
N ARG A 32 -15.50 2.06 -13.18
CA ARG A 32 -14.19 2.16 -13.85
C ARG A 32 -13.10 1.66 -12.93
N GLU A 33 -12.14 0.96 -13.52
CA GLU A 33 -10.94 0.54 -12.80
C GLU A 33 -10.06 1.75 -12.46
N PRO A 34 -9.53 1.81 -11.23
CA PRO A 34 -8.61 2.87 -10.86
C PRO A 34 -7.30 2.73 -11.65
N CYS A 35 -6.74 3.86 -12.09
CA CYS A 35 -5.47 3.89 -12.81
C CYS A 35 -4.34 3.29 -11.92
N PRO A 36 -3.74 2.16 -12.32
CA PRO A 36 -2.83 1.40 -11.46
C PRO A 36 -1.53 2.14 -11.16
N GLU A 37 -1.04 2.97 -12.09
CA GLU A 37 0.16 3.79 -11.87
C GLU A 37 -0.06 4.82 -10.75
N ARG A 38 -1.21 5.53 -10.79
CA ARG A 38 -1.54 6.56 -9.81
C ARG A 38 -1.79 5.93 -8.44
N PHE A 39 -2.55 4.85 -8.39
CA PHE A 39 -2.79 4.08 -7.17
C PHE A 39 -1.48 3.59 -6.54
N SER A 40 -0.61 2.96 -7.33
CA SER A 40 0.66 2.39 -6.86
C SER A 40 1.59 3.46 -6.30
N TYR A 41 1.62 4.65 -6.92
CA TYR A 41 2.37 5.80 -6.40
C TYR A 41 1.93 6.19 -4.98
N TRP A 42 0.61 6.32 -4.75
CA TRP A 42 0.09 6.68 -3.43
C TRP A 42 0.26 5.57 -2.39
N VAL A 43 0.10 4.31 -2.81
CA VAL A 43 0.36 3.14 -1.96
C VAL A 43 1.83 3.08 -1.56
N GLY A 44 2.77 3.23 -2.50
CA GLY A 44 4.20 3.27 -2.19
C GLY A 44 4.60 4.43 -1.28
N ARG A 45 3.92 5.58 -1.38
CA ARG A 45 4.14 6.72 -0.48
C ARG A 45 3.52 6.54 0.90
N GLY A 46 2.44 5.76 0.97
CA GLY A 46 1.67 5.50 2.18
C GLY A 46 2.17 4.28 2.96
N ILE A 47 2.87 3.34 2.33
CA ILE A 47 3.45 2.16 2.96
C ILE A 47 4.95 2.40 3.14
N LYS A 48 5.38 2.48 4.39
CA LYS A 48 6.80 2.43 4.74
C LYS A 48 7.14 0.98 5.07
N ILE A 49 8.01 0.40 4.25
CA ILE A 49 8.54 -0.95 4.47
C ILE A 49 9.85 -0.77 5.23
N GLU A 50 9.88 -1.20 6.50
CA GLU A 50 11.08 -1.25 7.31
C GLU A 50 11.55 -2.70 7.35
N VAL A 51 12.72 -2.97 6.76
CA VAL A 51 13.32 -4.30 6.72
C VAL A 51 14.39 -4.34 7.79
N HIS A 52 14.15 -5.13 8.85
CA HIS A 52 15.11 -5.34 9.92
C HIS A 52 15.79 -6.70 9.72
N PRO A 53 17.11 -6.73 9.47
CA PRO A 53 17.87 -7.97 9.58
C PRO A 53 17.95 -8.37 11.07
N GLU A 54 17.67 -9.65 11.36
CA GLU A 54 17.97 -10.27 12.67
C GLU A 54 19.43 -10.71 12.75
#